data_AF-A0A3B9TWG3-F1
#
_entry.id   AF-A0A3B9TWG3-F1
#
_cell.length_a   1.000
_cell.length_b   1.000
_cell.length_c   1.000
_cell.angle_alpha   90.00
_cell.angle_beta   90.00
_cell.angle_gamma   90.00
#
_symmetry.space_group_name_H-M   'P 1'
#
loop_
_entity.id
_entity.type
_entity.pdbx_description
1 polymer ?
#
loop_
_entity_poly.entity_id
_entity_poly.type
_entity_poly.pdbx_seq_one_letter_code
_entity_poly.pdbx_strand_id
1 'polypeptide(L)'
;MGQRNFRLGRPVAGRQSIEDMVRQAYNNARKIDGLLGREAFMRTCHAYATARPDVPDHMVPRQVAEILNPGLKADSDVMRPPATRIN
;
A
#
# COMPACT_ATOMS: atom_id res chain seq x y z
N MET A 1 -6.37 -39.20 -4.62
CA MET A 1 -5.41 -38.16 -5.04
C MET A 1 -5.87 -36.84 -4.45
N GLY A 2 -5.09 -36.29 -3.52
CA GLY A 2 -5.49 -35.16 -2.68
C GLY A 2 -5.37 -33.82 -3.39
N GLN A 3 -6.50 -33.17 -3.64
CA GLN A 3 -6.54 -31.78 -4.07
C GLN A 3 -6.24 -30.89 -2.87
N ARG A 4 -4.96 -30.55 -2.68
CA ARG A 4 -4.53 -29.51 -1.74
C ARG A 4 -4.90 -28.16 -2.34
N ASN A 5 -6.17 -27.80 -2.18
CA ASN A 5 -6.63 -26.43 -2.27
C ASN A 5 -5.99 -25.66 -1.10
N PHE A 6 -4.78 -25.16 -1.28
CA PHE A 6 -4.26 -24.05 -0.48
C PHE A 6 -5.06 -22.80 -0.88
N ARG A 7 -6.32 -22.75 -0.46
CA ARG A 7 -6.98 -21.48 -0.16
C ARG A 7 -6.15 -20.90 0.98
N LEU A 8 -5.20 -20.04 0.62
CA LEU A 8 -4.63 -19.06 1.53
C LEU A 8 -5.82 -18.31 2.11
N GLY A 9 -6.26 -18.78 3.28
CA GLY A 9 -7.35 -18.22 4.03
C GLY A 9 -7.05 -16.76 4.20
N ARG A 10 -7.84 -15.94 3.51
CA ARG A 10 -7.99 -14.52 3.80
C ARG A 10 -8.21 -14.42 5.32
N PRO A 11 -7.29 -13.85 6.10
CA PRO A 11 -7.55 -13.66 7.51
C PRO A 11 -8.75 -12.73 7.61
N VAL A 12 -9.86 -13.27 8.12
CA VAL A 12 -10.99 -12.49 8.62
C VAL A 12 -10.50 -11.85 9.92
N ALA A 13 -9.71 -10.79 9.80
CA ALA A 13 -9.41 -9.84 10.85
C ALA A 13 -10.23 -8.58 10.54
N GLY A 14 -11.17 -8.24 11.42
CA GLY A 14 -12.33 -7.39 11.12
C GLY A 14 -11.99 -6.11 10.36
N ARG A 15 -12.51 -5.97 9.13
CA ARG A 15 -12.57 -4.72 8.34
C ARG A 15 -11.36 -3.77 8.52
N GLN A 16 -10.15 -4.31 8.61
CA GLN A 16 -8.97 -3.47 8.72
C GLN A 16 -8.79 -2.80 7.37
N SER A 17 -8.96 -1.47 7.33
CA SER A 17 -8.78 -0.71 6.10
C SER A 17 -7.38 -0.98 5.55
N ILE A 18 -7.25 -1.06 4.23
CA ILE A 18 -5.97 -1.28 3.55
C ILE A 18 -4.91 -0.26 4.03
N GLU A 19 -5.34 0.97 4.35
CA GLU A 19 -4.50 2.02 4.91
C GLU A 19 -3.90 1.66 6.27
N ASP A 20 -4.71 1.05 7.15
CA ASP A 20 -4.30 0.63 8.48
C ASP A 20 -3.33 -0.54 8.42
N MET A 21 -3.59 -1.49 7.51
CA MET A 21 -2.67 -2.60 7.20
C MET A 21 -1.31 -2.08 6.70
N VAL A 22 -1.28 -1.09 5.81
CA VAL A 22 -0.03 -0.47 5.31
C VAL A 22 0.74 0.22 6.44
N ARG A 23 0.04 1.00 7.28
CA ARG A 23 0.65 1.68 8.43
C ARG A 23 1.20 0.68 9.44
N GLN A 24 0.47 -0.41 9.71
CA GLN A 24 0.91 -1.46 10.62
C GLN A 24 2.12 -2.21 10.07
N ALA A 25 2.10 -2.59 8.78
CA ALA A 25 3.23 -3.28 8.15
C ALA A 25 4.51 -2.43 8.19
N TYR A 26 4.41 -1.14 7.86
CA TYR A 26 5.54 -0.22 7.92
C TYR A 26 6.07 -0.01 9.35
N ASN A 27 5.18 0.18 10.33
CA ASN A 27 5.57 0.34 11.72
C ASN A 27 6.21 -0.93 12.30
N ASN A 28 5.69 -2.11 11.98
CA ASN A 28 6.27 -3.38 12.41
C ASN A 28 7.66 -3.57 11.80
N ALA A 29 7.82 -3.30 10.50
CA ALA A 29 9.12 -3.39 9.84
C ALA A 29 10.16 -2.44 10.46
N ARG A 30 9.76 -1.24 10.90
CA ARG A 30 10.67 -0.28 11.55
C ARG A 30 10.95 -0.60 13.02
N LYS A 31 9.92 -0.95 13.79
CA LYS A 31 10.02 -1.09 15.25
C LYS A 31 10.44 -2.49 15.69
N ILE A 32 10.02 -3.52 14.97
CA ILE A 32 10.26 -4.92 15.34
C ILE A 32 11.47 -5.46 14.60
N ASP A 33 11.53 -5.30 13.27
CA ASP A 33 12.65 -5.79 12.47
C ASP A 33 13.85 -4.83 12.45
N GLY A 34 13.71 -3.61 12.98
CA GLY A 34 14.79 -2.60 13.00
C GLY A 34 15.22 -2.13 11.59
N LEU A 35 14.37 -2.33 10.59
CA LEU A 35 14.72 -2.06 9.19
C LEU A 35 14.84 -0.55 8.93
N LEU A 36 15.80 -0.20 8.08
CA LEU A 36 15.92 1.15 7.54
C LEU A 36 14.64 1.52 6.78
N GLY A 37 14.28 2.82 6.79
CA GLY A 37 13.01 3.30 6.24
C GLY A 37 12.73 2.85 4.80
N ARG A 38 13.78 2.68 3.98
CA ARG A 38 13.69 2.15 2.60
C ARG A 38 13.27 0.69 2.55
N GLU A 39 13.87 -0.17 3.36
CA GLU A 39 13.58 -1.61 3.39
C GLU A 39 12.18 -1.87 3.97
N ALA A 40 11.82 -1.14 5.02
CA ALA A 40 10.47 -1.16 5.57
C ALA A 40 9.43 -0.72 4.53
N PHE A 41 9.74 0.30 3.73
CA PHE A 41 8.88 0.77 2.66
C PHE A 41 8.71 -0.27 1.53
N MET A 42 9.80 -0.88 1.06
CA MET A 42 9.75 -1.92 0.03
C MET A 42 8.95 -3.14 0.47
N ARG A 43 9.14 -3.59 1.72
CA ARG A 43 8.37 -4.70 2.31
C ARG A 43 6.88 -4.36 2.40
N THR A 44 6.56 -3.11 2.74
CA THR A 44 5.17 -2.63 2.78
C THR A 44 4.56 -2.55 1.38
N CYS A 45 5.31 -2.13 0.36
CA CYS A 45 4.87 -2.15 -1.04
C CYS A 45 4.54 -3.57 -1.51
N HIS A 46 5.39 -4.54 -1.20
CA HIS A 46 5.13 -5.94 -1.55
C HIS A 46 3.86 -6.49 -0.88
N ALA A 47 3.65 -6.16 0.40
CA ALA A 47 2.43 -6.52 1.13
C ALA A 47 1.18 -5.87 0.51
N TYR A 48 1.28 -4.60 0.11
CA TYR A 48 0.21 -3.88 -0.56
C TYR A 48 -0.15 -4.48 -1.92
N ALA A 49 0.85 -4.76 -2.76
CA ALA A 49 0.64 -5.40 -4.07
C ALA A 49 -0.07 -6.75 -3.94
N THR A 50 0.32 -7.56 -2.96
CA THR A 50 -0.32 -8.84 -2.66
C THR A 50 -1.79 -8.66 -2.24
N ALA A 51 -2.09 -7.62 -1.45
CA ALA A 51 -3.44 -7.33 -0.97
C ALA A 51 -4.33 -6.65 -2.03
N ARG A 52 -3.73 -5.95 -3.00
CA ARG A 52 -4.38 -5.19 -4.06
C ARG A 52 -3.79 -5.56 -5.44
N PRO A 53 -4.10 -6.77 -5.95
CA PRO A 53 -3.61 -7.22 -7.26
C PRO A 53 -4.19 -6.41 -8.44
N ASP A 54 -5.23 -5.61 -8.19
CA ASP A 54 -5.85 -4.70 -9.16
C ASP A 54 -5.00 -3.43 -9.42
N VAL A 55 -4.11 -3.08 -8.48
CA VAL A 55 -3.24 -1.91 -8.62
C VAL A 55 -1.97 -2.34 -9.37
N PRO A 56 -1.61 -1.69 -10.49
CA PRO A 56 -0.41 -2.04 -11.23
C PRO A 56 0.85 -1.75 -10.40
N ASP A 57 1.88 -2.59 -10.52
CA ASP A 57 3.10 -2.53 -9.69
C ASP A 57 3.77 -1.15 -9.67
N HIS A 58 3.77 -0.45 -10.81
CA HIS A 58 4.37 0.88 -10.91
C HIS A 58 3.61 1.96 -10.10
N MET A 59 2.34 1.74 -9.75
CA MET A 59 1.53 2.65 -8.92
C MET A 59 1.57 2.29 -7.43
N VAL A 60 1.98 1.06 -7.08
CA VAL A 60 2.03 0.59 -5.69
C VAL A 60 2.89 1.48 -4.79
N PRO A 61 4.14 1.86 -5.16
CA PRO A 61 4.97 2.72 -4.32
C PRO A 61 4.31 4.07 -4.05
N ARG A 62 3.68 4.66 -5.06
CA ARG A 62 2.97 5.94 -4.93
C ARG A 62 1.82 5.84 -3.94
N GLN A 63 0.94 4.84 -4.11
CA GLN A 63 -0.22 4.69 -3.22
C GLN A 63 0.19 4.40 -1.78
N VAL A 64 1.22 3.56 -1.58
CA VAL A 64 1.76 3.30 -0.23
C VAL A 64 2.37 4.56 0.38
N ALA A 65 3.10 5.35 -0.42
CA ALA A 65 3.66 6.62 0.04
C ALA A 65 2.56 7.63 0.42
N GLU A 66 1.46 7.72 -0.33
CA GLU A 66 0.32 8.57 -0.01
C GLU A 66 -0.39 8.15 1.29
N ILE A 67 -0.45 6.85 1.58
CA ILE A 67 -1.04 6.31 2.82
C ILE A 67 -0.15 6.62 4.04
N LEU A 68 1.17 6.49 3.87
CA LEU A 68 2.15 6.75 4.93
C LEU A 68 2.38 8.26 5.15
N ASN A 69 2.33 9.05 4.08
CA ASN A 69 2.51 10.50 4.07
C ASN A 69 1.32 11.16 3.36
N PRO A 70 0.22 11.46 4.07
CA PRO A 70 -0.97 12.07 3.47
C PRO A 70 -0.71 13.45 2.86
N GLY A 71 0.36 14.16 3.27
CA GLY A 71 0.79 15.41 2.63
C GLY A 71 1.23 15.24 1.18
N LEU A 72 1.70 14.05 0.78
CA LEU A 72 2.10 13.74 -0.60
C LEU A 72 0.89 13.67 -1.55
N LYS A 73 -0.27 13.26 -1.01
CA LYS A 73 -1.54 13.20 -1.74
C LYS A 73 -2.07 14.61 -2.05
N ALA A 74 -1.92 15.53 -1.09
CA ALA A 74 -2.31 16.93 -1.29
C ALA A 74 -1.48 17.61 -2.40
N ASP A 75 -0.16 17.38 -2.42
CA ASP A 75 0.73 17.92 -3.45
C ASP A 75 0.45 17.32 -4.85
N SER A 76 0.14 16.02 -4.91
CA SER A 76 -0.30 15.33 -6.13
C SER A 76 -1.62 15.86 -6.70
N ASP A 77 -2.55 16.30 -5.85
CA ASP A 77 -3.84 16.85 -6.29
C ASP A 77 -3.67 18.29 -6.83
N VAL A 78 -2.78 19.06 -6.22
CA VAL A 78 -2.43 20.43 -6.65
C VAL A 78 -1.66 20.45 -7.97
N MET A 79 -0.89 19.41 -8.31
CA MET A 79 -0.19 19.30 -9.60
C MET A 79 -1.08 18.90 -10.78
N ARG A 80 -2.40 18.68 -10.60
CA ARG A 80 -3.29 18.57 -11.76
C ARG A 80 -3.35 19.93 -12.46
N PRO A 81 -2.91 20.05 -13.73
CA PRO A 81 -3.13 21.28 -14.46
C PRO A 81 -4.64 21.56 -14.47
N PRO A 82 -5.09 22.81 -14.24
CA PRO A 82 -6.50 23.13 -14.34
C PRO A 82 -6.96 22.67 -15.72
N ALA A 83 -8.05 21.90 -15.76
CA ALA A 83 -8.64 21.47 -17.02
C ALA A 83 -8.87 22.73 -17.87
N THR A 84 -8.04 22.91 -18.90
CA THR A 84 -8.16 24.03 -19.82
C THR A 84 -9.53 23.88 -20.47
N ARG A 85 -10.50 24.63 -19.94
CA ARG A 85 -11.83 24.74 -20.49
C ARG A 85 -11.67 25.59 -21.76
N ILE A 86 -11.38 24.93 -22.87
CA ILE A 86 -11.40 25.55 -24.18
C ILE A 86 -12.88 25.82 -24.47
N ASN A 87 -13.25 27.10 -24.46
CA ASN A 87 -14.58 27.59 -24.83
C ASN A 87 -14.67 27.79 -26.34
#